data_AF-A0A200Q1T2-F1
#
_entry.id   AF-A0A200Q1T2-F1
#
_cell.length_a   1.000
_cell.length_b   1.000
_cell.length_c   1.000
_cell.angle_alpha   90.00
_cell.angle_beta   90.00
_cell.angle_gamma   90.00
#
_symmetry.space_group_name_H-M   'P 1'
#
loop_
_entity.id
_entity.type
_entity.pdbx_description
1 polymer ?
#
loop_
_entity_poly.entity_id
_entity_poly.type
_entity_poly.pdbx_seq_one_letter_code
_entity_poly.pdbx_strand_id
1 'polypeptide(L)'
;MEEKQEVEVIHSWSAPRSLSTSLMYSFAQRDDIEVLDEPLYANFLRVMAVERPYREELLSKMDSDGNRVVEEVIFGPGEKRYRFCKHIAKQRVPGLTNDLMKRGKHFILIRNPLHILPSFDKVVPPSFLELGLADLVSIYSELCELGRAPPIIDAEDLQQDPEAVLRGLCKDLDIPFQASMLKWDAGPKPVDGLWAPWWYHNVHKSTCFKPAREFPTPLPSSLYDLLEQSLPFYNILRRKTRGTFAMSGSSLPPPPLPVPANEKILIWVGNEIVPRDSAKVSVFDSVVQGGDAVWEGLRVYSGKIFKLDEHLDRLFDSAKALAFINVPTRKEVKQAIFKTLISNGMFDNAHIRLTLTRGKKVTSGMSPAFNLYGCTLIVLAEWKPPVYDNSGGITLVTATTRRNSPNNLDSKIHHNNLLNNILAKVEGNLAKADDAIMLDKDGYVSETNATNIFLVKKGSVLTPHADYCLPGITRATVMELVVKENLVLQERRISLSEFHTADEVWTTGTMGELTPVVMIDGRVIGNGEVGPVTLRLQNAYKNMTADLGVPIPMYPKA
;
A
#
# COMPACT_ATOMS: atom_id res chain seq x y z
N MET A 1 20.33 21.56 51.31
CA MET A 1 19.48 21.98 50.17
C MET A 1 19.32 20.76 49.31
N GLU A 2 18.22 20.02 49.49
CA GLU A 2 17.84 18.97 48.54
C GLU A 2 17.53 19.66 47.21
N GLU A 3 18.22 19.27 46.13
CA GLU A 3 17.86 19.66 44.78
C GLU A 3 16.40 19.25 44.55
N LYS A 4 15.51 20.23 44.37
CA LYS A 4 14.13 19.95 43.95
C LYS A 4 14.21 19.23 42.61
N GLN A 5 13.95 17.93 42.61
CA GLN A 5 13.92 17.10 41.41
C GLN A 5 12.83 17.66 40.48
N GLU A 6 13.21 18.04 39.26
CA GLU A 6 12.29 18.56 38.26
C GLU A 6 11.29 17.45 37.86
N VAL A 7 10.00 17.76 37.86
CA VAL A 7 8.93 16.80 37.55
C VAL A 7 8.95 16.47 36.05
N GLU A 8 9.08 15.18 35.72
CA GLU A 8 9.03 14.71 34.33
C GLU A 8 7.57 14.58 33.86
N VAL A 9 7.16 15.44 32.93
CA VAL A 9 5.77 15.45 32.41
C VAL A 9 5.57 14.44 31.29
N ILE A 10 4.46 13.70 31.33
CA ILE A 10 4.01 12.75 30.31
C ILE A 10 2.66 13.22 29.77
N HIS A 11 2.61 13.54 28.48
CA HIS A 11 1.43 14.00 27.77
C HIS A 11 0.75 12.85 27.01
N SER A 12 -0.49 12.59 27.36
CA SER A 12 -1.37 11.63 26.68
C SER A 12 -2.36 12.37 25.80
N TRP A 13 -2.14 12.38 24.47
CA TRP A 13 -3.05 13.01 23.53
C TRP A 13 -4.07 12.02 22.98
N SER A 14 -5.35 12.39 22.99
CA SER A 14 -6.42 11.50 22.54
C SER A 14 -7.63 12.22 21.97
N ALA A 15 -8.44 11.51 21.18
CA ALA A 15 -9.80 11.94 20.85
C ALA A 15 -10.75 11.65 22.03
N PRO A 16 -11.91 12.33 22.16
CA PRO A 16 -12.93 11.93 23.13
C PRO A 16 -13.34 10.46 22.95
N ARG A 17 -13.76 9.81 24.03
CA ARG A 17 -14.27 8.41 24.02
C ARG A 17 -13.27 7.36 23.50
N SER A 18 -11.97 7.67 23.54
CA SER A 18 -10.86 6.81 23.12
C SER A 18 -10.35 5.83 24.19
N LEU A 19 -11.00 5.75 25.36
CA LEU A 19 -10.49 5.11 26.59
C LEU A 19 -9.41 5.91 27.33
N SER A 20 -9.19 7.19 26.99
CA SER A 20 -8.22 8.04 27.66
C SER A 20 -8.42 8.15 29.17
N THR A 21 -9.66 8.18 29.67
CA THR A 21 -9.92 8.19 31.12
C THR A 21 -9.56 6.85 31.79
N SER A 22 -9.79 5.71 31.15
CA SER A 22 -9.33 4.42 31.67
C SER A 22 -7.80 4.36 31.72
N LEU A 23 -7.14 4.91 30.71
CA LEU A 23 -5.68 5.01 30.69
C LEU A 23 -5.16 5.95 31.79
N MET A 24 -5.84 7.07 32.02
CA MET A 24 -5.55 7.96 33.15
C MET A 24 -5.66 7.22 34.50
N TYR A 25 -6.70 6.42 34.71
CA TYR A 25 -6.86 5.61 35.93
C TYR A 25 -5.76 4.58 36.10
N SER A 26 -5.35 3.94 35.00
CA SER A 26 -4.19 3.03 34.95
C SER A 26 -2.91 3.74 35.38
N PHE A 27 -2.60 4.92 34.83
CA PHE A 27 -1.42 5.68 35.25
C PHE A 27 -1.53 6.15 36.70
N ALA A 28 -2.71 6.54 37.19
CA ALA A 28 -2.94 6.93 38.58
C ALA A 28 -2.64 5.82 39.61
N GLN A 29 -2.49 4.56 39.19
CA GLN A 29 -2.12 3.45 40.08
C GLN A 29 -0.61 3.36 40.35
N ARG A 30 0.21 4.18 39.68
CA ARG A 30 1.64 4.20 39.93
C ARG A 30 1.93 5.03 41.17
N ASP A 31 2.87 4.57 41.99
CA ASP A 31 3.29 5.26 43.21
C ASP A 31 4.17 6.50 42.96
N ASP A 32 4.75 6.60 41.76
CA ASP A 32 5.72 7.60 41.33
C ASP A 32 5.15 8.72 40.44
N ILE A 33 3.82 8.75 40.25
CA ILE A 33 3.14 9.70 39.35
C ILE A 33 2.00 10.45 40.02
N GLU A 34 1.81 11.70 39.62
CA GLU A 34 0.59 12.46 39.84
C GLU A 34 -0.13 12.71 38.52
N VAL A 35 -1.44 12.97 38.56
CA VAL A 35 -2.29 12.98 37.36
C VAL A 35 -3.08 14.27 37.25
N LEU A 36 -3.08 14.86 36.06
CA LEU A 36 -3.93 15.98 35.67
C LEU A 36 -4.93 15.55 34.60
N ASP A 37 -6.21 15.74 34.88
CA ASP A 37 -7.31 15.48 33.94
C ASP A 37 -7.62 16.76 33.15
N GLU A 38 -7.33 16.74 31.84
CA GLU A 38 -7.60 17.82 30.86
C GLU A 38 -7.34 19.25 31.36
N PRO A 39 -6.09 19.58 31.77
CA PRO A 39 -5.77 20.87 32.38
C PRO A 39 -6.05 22.07 31.47
N LEU A 40 -6.07 21.87 30.15
CA LEU A 40 -6.31 22.92 29.16
C LEU A 40 -7.80 23.15 28.83
N TYR A 41 -8.73 22.44 29.48
CA TYR A 41 -10.13 22.48 29.09
C TYR A 41 -10.78 23.86 29.32
N ALA A 42 -10.41 24.57 30.39
CA ALA A 42 -10.88 25.94 30.66
C ALA A 42 -10.47 26.91 29.56
N ASN A 43 -9.20 26.85 29.14
CA ASN A 43 -8.69 27.65 28.04
C ASN A 43 -9.42 27.33 26.74
N PHE A 44 -9.69 26.06 26.44
CA PHE A 44 -10.47 25.66 25.27
C PHE A 44 -11.89 26.25 25.28
N LEU A 45 -12.64 26.13 26.39
CA LEU A 45 -14.00 26.68 26.48
C LEU A 45 -14.03 28.21 26.35
N ARG A 46 -13.01 28.88 26.88
CA ARG A 46 -12.85 30.34 26.74
C ARG A 46 -12.56 30.72 25.28
N VAL A 47 -11.54 30.14 24.67
CA VAL A 47 -11.03 30.53 23.34
C VAL A 47 -12.03 30.16 22.24
N MET A 48 -12.60 28.96 22.31
CA MET A 48 -13.52 28.47 21.28
C MET A 48 -14.97 28.91 21.51
N ALA A 49 -15.26 29.59 22.63
CA ALA A 49 -16.61 29.97 23.03
C ALA A 49 -17.63 28.82 22.95
N VAL A 50 -17.16 27.62 23.33
CA VAL A 50 -17.97 26.39 23.24
C VAL A 50 -18.87 26.29 24.47
N GLU A 51 -20.17 26.12 24.25
CA GLU A 51 -21.13 25.96 25.33
C GLU A 51 -21.13 24.53 25.90
N ARG A 52 -21.16 24.45 27.23
CA ARG A 52 -21.30 23.21 28.00
C ARG A 52 -22.14 23.47 29.25
N PRO A 53 -22.91 22.48 29.75
CA PRO A 53 -23.71 22.64 30.97
C PRO A 53 -22.90 23.08 32.20
N TYR A 54 -21.60 22.75 32.23
CA TYR A 54 -20.65 23.01 33.31
C TYR A 54 -19.63 24.13 32.97
N ARG A 55 -19.87 24.92 31.92
CA ARG A 55 -18.91 25.93 31.43
C ARG A 55 -18.54 26.97 32.49
N GLU A 56 -19.54 27.60 33.11
CA GLU A 56 -19.32 28.66 34.11
C GLU A 56 -18.62 28.14 35.38
N GLU A 57 -19.02 26.95 35.84
CA GLU A 57 -18.37 26.31 36.97
C GLU A 57 -16.90 25.99 36.65
N LEU A 58 -16.63 25.50 35.45
CA LEU A 58 -15.27 25.18 35.03
C LEU A 58 -14.40 26.44 34.92
N LEU A 59 -14.88 27.50 34.28
CA LEU A 59 -14.15 28.77 34.13
C LEU A 59 -13.92 29.50 35.46
N SER A 60 -14.75 29.26 36.47
CA SER A 60 -14.56 29.85 37.81
C SER A 60 -13.57 29.08 38.70
N LYS A 61 -13.38 27.77 38.44
CA LYS A 61 -12.55 26.88 39.26
C LYS A 61 -11.19 26.54 38.64
N MET A 62 -11.03 26.71 37.34
CA MET A 62 -9.79 26.41 36.61
C MET A 62 -9.24 27.68 35.95
N ASP A 63 -7.91 27.82 35.92
CA ASP A 63 -7.29 28.92 35.18
C ASP A 63 -7.57 28.75 33.68
N SER A 64 -8.14 29.79 33.08
CA SER A 64 -8.46 29.80 31.67
C SER A 64 -7.31 30.30 30.80
N ASP A 65 -6.26 30.90 31.37
CA ASP A 65 -5.04 31.27 30.64
C ASP A 65 -4.19 30.03 30.34
N GLY A 66 -4.30 29.54 29.10
CA GLY A 66 -3.58 28.35 28.67
C GLY A 66 -2.07 28.42 28.84
N ASN A 67 -1.43 29.59 28.70
CA ASN A 67 0.02 29.70 28.88
C ASN A 67 0.41 29.61 30.34
N ARG A 68 -0.36 30.24 31.24
CA ARG A 68 -0.17 30.09 32.68
C ARG A 68 -0.40 28.65 33.13
N VAL A 69 -1.43 27.98 32.59
CA VAL A 69 -1.66 26.55 32.85
C VAL A 69 -0.47 25.70 32.41
N VAL A 70 0.11 25.98 31.23
CA VAL A 70 1.30 25.24 30.78
C VAL A 70 2.48 25.45 31.74
N GLU A 71 2.76 26.69 32.11
CA GLU A 71 3.92 27.04 32.94
C GLU A 71 3.77 26.61 34.41
N GLU A 72 2.64 26.96 35.04
CA GLU A 72 2.45 26.86 36.49
C GLU A 72 1.73 25.56 36.92
N VAL A 73 0.97 24.92 36.04
CA VAL A 73 0.20 23.70 36.37
C VAL A 73 0.83 22.47 35.74
N ILE A 74 1.02 22.48 34.41
CA ILE A 74 1.60 21.34 33.69
C ILE A 74 3.09 21.18 34.04
N PHE A 75 3.88 22.26 33.99
CA PHE A 75 5.31 22.24 34.31
C PHE A 75 5.64 22.83 35.69
N GLY A 76 4.62 23.12 36.49
CA GLY A 76 4.79 23.62 37.85
C GLY A 76 5.42 22.61 38.81
N PRO A 77 5.67 22.99 40.07
CA PRO A 77 6.18 22.07 41.09
C PRO A 77 5.19 20.93 41.35
N GLY A 78 5.68 19.74 41.69
CA GLY A 78 4.87 18.55 41.97
C GLY A 78 5.45 17.71 43.11
N GLU A 79 4.66 16.79 43.63
CA GLU A 79 5.05 15.93 44.76
C GLU A 79 5.64 14.58 44.32
N LYS A 80 5.45 14.25 43.04
CA LYS A 80 5.85 12.98 42.44
C LYS A 80 6.90 13.20 41.35
N ARG A 81 7.65 12.14 41.04
CA ARG A 81 8.68 12.17 40.01
C ARG A 81 8.09 12.48 38.63
N TYR A 82 6.97 11.85 38.32
CA TYR A 82 6.30 12.00 37.04
C TYR A 82 4.96 12.73 37.20
N ARG A 83 4.52 13.41 36.14
CA ARG A 83 3.17 13.97 36.04
C ARG A 83 2.52 13.55 34.74
N PHE A 84 1.39 12.87 34.81
CA PHE A 84 0.60 12.46 33.65
C PHE A 84 -0.47 13.50 33.34
N CYS A 85 -0.42 14.09 32.15
CA CYS A 85 -1.44 15.01 31.65
C CYS A 85 -2.30 14.30 30.61
N LYS A 86 -3.55 14.00 30.97
CA LYS A 86 -4.56 13.55 30.01
C LYS A 86 -5.04 14.74 29.20
N HIS A 87 -4.82 14.71 27.89
CA HIS A 87 -5.29 15.74 26.98
C HIS A 87 -6.30 15.19 25.97
N ILE A 88 -7.32 15.99 25.67
CA ILE A 88 -8.13 15.81 24.46
C ILE A 88 -7.57 16.72 23.39
N ALA A 89 -7.23 16.16 22.23
CA ALA A 89 -6.43 16.84 21.19
C ALA A 89 -6.98 18.21 20.79
N LYS A 90 -8.31 18.34 20.62
CA LYS A 90 -8.98 19.60 20.27
C LYS A 90 -8.84 20.73 21.30
N GLN A 91 -8.45 20.41 22.55
CA GLN A 91 -8.22 21.42 23.60
C GLN A 91 -6.91 22.19 23.38
N ARG A 92 -6.03 21.67 22.50
CA ARG A 92 -4.84 22.37 22.03
C ARG A 92 -5.23 23.44 21.01
N VAL A 93 -5.75 24.56 21.51
CA VAL A 93 -6.13 25.71 20.69
C VAL A 93 -4.91 26.56 20.28
N PRO A 94 -5.00 27.36 19.22
CA PRO A 94 -3.95 28.32 18.86
C PRO A 94 -3.60 29.29 19.99
N GLY A 95 -2.35 29.74 20.04
CA GLY A 95 -1.87 30.73 21.02
C GLY A 95 -1.23 30.15 22.29
N LEU A 96 -1.20 28.82 22.43
CA LEU A 96 -0.42 28.14 23.47
C LEU A 96 1.08 28.19 23.16
N THR A 97 1.91 28.28 24.21
CA THR A 97 3.36 28.22 24.12
C THR A 97 3.83 26.91 23.50
N ASN A 98 4.89 27.00 22.68
CA ASN A 98 5.54 25.83 22.08
C ASN A 98 6.21 24.93 23.13
N ASP A 99 6.40 25.41 24.35
CA ASP A 99 6.94 24.61 25.45
C ASP A 99 6.10 23.36 25.73
N LEU A 100 4.78 23.45 25.53
CA LEU A 100 3.86 22.31 25.65
C LEU A 100 4.24 21.15 24.72
N MET A 101 4.83 21.42 23.56
CA MET A 101 5.25 20.39 22.59
C MET A 101 6.74 20.07 22.67
N LYS A 102 7.56 21.00 23.17
CA LYS A 102 9.02 20.85 23.28
C LYS A 102 9.47 20.16 24.57
N ARG A 103 8.66 20.20 25.63
CA ARG A 103 9.01 19.66 26.95
C ARG A 103 8.13 18.46 27.29
N GLY A 104 8.67 17.57 28.12
CA GLY A 104 7.99 16.34 28.51
C GLY A 104 8.04 15.24 27.45
N LYS A 105 7.44 14.10 27.79
CA LYS A 105 7.32 12.92 26.93
C LYS A 105 5.90 12.88 26.37
N HIS A 106 5.73 12.56 25.08
CA HIS A 106 4.43 12.57 24.43
C HIS A 106 4.09 11.20 23.89
N PHE A 107 2.81 10.80 23.99
CA PHE A 107 2.27 9.69 23.23
C PHE A 107 0.84 10.00 22.79
N ILE A 108 0.36 9.24 21.80
CA ILE A 108 -0.98 9.38 21.23
C ILE A 108 -1.77 8.09 21.46
N LEU A 109 -2.97 8.23 22.01
CA LEU A 109 -3.98 7.17 22.08
C LEU A 109 -5.04 7.40 21.01
N ILE A 110 -5.12 6.47 20.05
CA ILE A 110 -6.12 6.47 19.00
C ILE A 110 -7.22 5.43 19.27
N ARG A 111 -8.39 5.64 18.70
CA ARG A 111 -9.47 4.66 18.65
C ARG A 111 -10.22 4.80 17.34
N ASN A 112 -10.59 3.69 16.74
CA ASN A 112 -11.33 3.71 15.48
C ASN A 112 -12.65 4.48 15.63
N PRO A 113 -12.94 5.48 14.77
CA PRO A 113 -14.18 6.26 14.84
C PRO A 113 -15.45 5.41 14.78
N LEU A 114 -15.43 4.23 14.14
CA LEU A 114 -16.55 3.27 14.17
C LEU A 114 -16.95 2.86 15.60
N HIS A 115 -16.01 2.86 16.54
CA HIS A 115 -16.26 2.52 17.95
C HIS A 115 -16.48 3.75 18.84
N ILE A 116 -16.17 4.95 18.36
CA ILE A 116 -16.42 6.21 19.06
C ILE A 116 -17.87 6.67 18.81
N LEU A 117 -18.23 6.76 17.53
CA LEU A 117 -19.45 7.42 17.04
C LEU A 117 -20.75 6.95 17.71
N PRO A 118 -21.04 5.64 17.87
CA PRO A 118 -22.30 5.17 18.43
C PRO A 118 -22.56 5.54 19.91
N SER A 119 -21.54 6.09 20.58
CA SER A 119 -21.65 6.54 21.97
C SER A 119 -21.33 8.01 22.17
N PHE A 120 -20.90 8.69 21.12
CA PHE A 120 -20.45 10.09 21.18
C PHE A 120 -21.64 11.05 21.07
N ASP A 121 -22.58 10.75 20.18
CA ASP A 121 -23.84 11.47 19.98
C ASP A 121 -24.72 11.59 21.24
N LYS A 122 -24.52 10.71 22.22
CA LYS A 122 -25.21 10.71 23.52
C LYS A 122 -24.71 11.77 24.49
N VAL A 123 -23.52 12.33 24.27
CA VAL A 123 -22.88 13.24 25.23
C VAL A 123 -22.81 14.66 24.68
N VAL A 124 -22.43 14.81 23.41
CA VAL A 124 -22.38 16.09 22.71
C VAL A 124 -22.84 15.91 21.27
N PRO A 125 -23.38 16.96 20.62
CA PRO A 125 -23.64 16.93 19.18
C PRO A 125 -22.38 16.52 18.41
N PRO A 126 -22.42 15.43 17.64
CA PRO A 126 -21.24 14.90 17.00
C PRO A 126 -20.87 15.78 15.79
N SER A 127 -19.62 16.20 15.71
CA SER A 127 -19.06 16.91 14.56
C SER A 127 -17.61 16.52 14.36
N PHE A 128 -17.07 16.80 13.18
CA PHE A 128 -15.68 16.50 12.85
C PHE A 128 -14.70 17.19 13.81
N LEU A 129 -14.98 18.48 14.11
CA LEU A 129 -14.21 19.27 15.08
C LEU A 129 -14.34 18.73 16.51
N GLU A 130 -15.53 18.25 16.90
CA GLU A 130 -15.74 17.69 18.24
C GLU A 130 -14.98 16.37 18.46
N LEU A 131 -14.71 15.59 17.41
CA LEU A 131 -13.93 14.35 17.50
C LEU A 131 -12.42 14.60 17.67
N GLY A 132 -11.89 15.67 17.09
CA GLY A 132 -10.48 16.06 17.22
C GLY A 132 -9.45 15.09 16.63
N LEU A 133 -9.84 14.24 15.68
CA LEU A 133 -8.92 13.31 15.01
C LEU A 133 -7.92 14.04 14.09
N ALA A 134 -8.33 15.15 13.48
CA ALA A 134 -7.41 16.01 12.73
C ALA A 134 -6.35 16.65 13.64
N ASP A 135 -6.75 17.07 14.85
CA ASP A 135 -5.84 17.65 15.84
C ASP A 135 -4.78 16.64 16.29
N LEU A 136 -5.15 15.36 16.42
CA LEU A 136 -4.19 14.29 16.68
C LEU A 136 -3.13 14.14 15.58
N VAL A 137 -3.54 14.22 14.30
CA VAL A 137 -2.61 14.18 13.17
C VAL A 137 -1.70 15.41 13.17
N SER A 138 -2.25 16.59 13.46
CA SER A 138 -1.47 17.82 13.61
C SER A 138 -0.40 17.70 14.70
N ILE A 139 -0.79 17.23 15.89
CA ILE A 139 0.12 16.97 17.03
C ILE A 139 1.22 15.97 16.64
N TYR A 140 0.87 14.87 15.97
CA TYR A 140 1.84 13.89 15.50
C TYR A 140 2.86 14.51 14.53
N SER A 141 2.38 15.29 13.55
CA SER A 141 3.24 15.92 12.54
C SER A 141 4.25 16.87 13.16
N GLU A 142 3.80 17.73 14.06
CA GLU A 142 4.66 18.71 14.73
C GLU A 142 5.72 18.05 15.62
N LEU A 143 5.35 17.01 16.37
CA LEU A 143 6.32 16.25 17.16
C LEU A 143 7.35 15.54 16.27
N CYS A 144 6.97 15.07 15.08
CA CYS A 144 7.90 14.53 14.10
C CYS A 144 8.87 15.59 13.57
N GLU A 145 8.40 16.80 13.27
CA GLU A 145 9.23 17.93 12.83
C GLU A 145 10.23 18.36 13.91
N LEU A 146 9.87 18.23 15.19
CA LEU A 146 10.78 18.41 16.32
C LEU A 146 11.77 17.25 16.53
N GLY A 147 11.77 16.24 15.65
CA GLY A 147 12.64 15.07 15.72
C GLY A 147 12.25 14.05 16.79
N ARG A 148 11.01 14.12 17.32
CA ARG A 148 10.51 13.31 18.43
C ARG A 148 9.18 12.64 18.06
N ALA A 149 9.21 11.74 17.08
CA ALA A 149 8.00 11.00 16.70
C ALA A 149 7.40 10.27 17.93
N PRO A 150 6.16 10.60 18.35
CA PRO A 150 5.60 10.06 19.58
C PRO A 150 5.16 8.61 19.38
N PRO A 151 5.24 7.76 20.41
CA PRO A 151 4.60 6.45 20.39
C PRO A 151 3.10 6.60 20.17
N ILE A 152 2.51 5.72 19.36
CA ILE A 152 1.07 5.64 19.15
C ILE A 152 0.57 4.28 19.61
N ILE A 153 -0.44 4.28 20.46
CA ILE A 153 -1.16 3.09 20.89
C ILE A 153 -2.62 3.15 20.43
N ASP A 154 -3.19 2.00 20.08
CA ASP A 154 -4.61 1.88 19.74
C ASP A 154 -5.39 1.32 20.93
N ALA A 155 -6.58 1.87 21.15
CA ALA A 155 -7.50 1.44 22.18
C ALA A 155 -7.91 -0.03 22.04
N GLU A 156 -8.04 -0.56 20.83
CA GLU A 156 -8.37 -1.96 20.59
C GLU A 156 -7.23 -2.88 21.04
N ASP A 157 -5.98 -2.57 20.67
CA ASP A 157 -4.80 -3.31 21.12
C ASP A 157 -4.70 -3.29 22.66
N LEU A 158 -4.95 -2.11 23.26
CA LEU A 158 -4.94 -1.92 24.72
C LEU A 158 -6.05 -2.71 25.42
N GLN A 159 -7.20 -2.91 24.77
CA GLN A 159 -8.29 -3.74 25.31
C GLN A 159 -8.01 -5.23 25.17
N GLN A 160 -7.29 -5.64 24.10
CA GLN A 160 -6.98 -7.04 23.81
C GLN A 160 -5.86 -7.57 24.70
N ASP A 161 -4.75 -6.84 24.82
CA ASP A 161 -3.61 -7.19 25.66
C ASP A 161 -3.08 -5.95 26.40
N PRO A 162 -3.73 -5.55 27.52
CA PRO A 162 -3.36 -4.35 28.23
C PRO A 162 -1.92 -4.37 28.76
N GLU A 163 -1.43 -5.53 29.20
CA GLU A 163 -0.10 -5.65 29.78
C GLU A 163 0.98 -5.47 28.71
N ALA A 164 0.86 -6.14 27.56
CA ALA A 164 1.83 -5.99 26.49
C ALA A 164 1.90 -4.54 25.98
N VAL A 165 0.74 -3.90 25.76
CA VAL A 165 0.67 -2.51 25.28
C VAL A 165 1.27 -1.54 26.31
N LEU A 166 0.93 -1.68 27.60
CA LEU A 166 1.46 -0.79 28.64
C LEU A 166 2.96 -1.00 28.88
N ARG A 167 3.48 -2.24 28.80
CA ARG A 167 4.92 -2.51 28.86
C ARG A 167 5.65 -1.85 27.68
N GLY A 168 5.10 -1.99 26.48
CA GLY A 168 5.63 -1.34 25.27
C GLY A 168 5.65 0.18 25.40
N LEU A 169 4.54 0.77 25.84
CA LEU A 169 4.42 2.21 26.06
C LEU A 169 5.40 2.71 27.13
N CYS A 170 5.50 2.03 28.28
CA CYS A 170 6.42 2.41 29.35
C CYS A 170 7.88 2.38 28.86
N LYS A 171 8.25 1.36 28.07
CA LYS A 171 9.57 1.28 27.43
C LYS A 171 9.81 2.46 26.49
N ASP A 172 8.83 2.81 25.67
CA ASP A 172 8.97 3.92 24.70
C ASP A 172 9.01 5.30 25.36
N LEU A 173 8.35 5.44 26.51
CA LEU A 173 8.42 6.62 27.36
C LEU A 173 9.62 6.59 28.31
N ASP A 174 10.46 5.54 28.29
CA ASP A 174 11.59 5.38 29.21
C ASP A 174 11.18 5.57 30.69
N ILE A 175 10.16 4.79 31.11
CA ILE A 175 9.68 4.70 32.50
C ILE A 175 9.49 3.23 32.89
N PRO A 176 9.60 2.87 34.18
CA PRO A 176 9.38 1.49 34.62
C PRO A 176 7.90 1.11 34.52
N PHE A 177 7.59 -0.07 34.00
CA PHE A 177 6.23 -0.62 34.06
C PHE A 177 5.88 -1.07 35.50
N GLN A 178 4.69 -0.75 35.97
CA GLN A 178 4.16 -1.23 37.26
C GLN A 178 2.89 -2.05 37.05
N ALA A 179 2.82 -3.25 37.62
CA ALA A 179 1.66 -4.15 37.46
C ALA A 179 0.36 -3.55 38.05
N SER A 180 0.47 -2.61 38.99
CA SER A 180 -0.66 -1.84 39.53
C SER A 180 -1.46 -1.11 38.45
N MET A 181 -0.83 -0.75 37.33
CA MET A 181 -1.47 -0.09 36.19
C MET A 181 -2.63 -0.91 35.57
N LEU A 182 -2.67 -2.22 35.78
CA LEU A 182 -3.65 -3.10 35.14
C LEU A 182 -5.03 -3.09 35.83
N LYS A 183 -5.13 -2.62 37.07
CA LYS A 183 -6.36 -2.68 37.88
C LYS A 183 -6.55 -1.43 38.74
N TRP A 184 -7.78 -0.98 38.89
CA TRP A 184 -8.16 0.14 39.74
C TRP A 184 -9.51 -0.12 40.42
N ASP A 185 -9.82 0.65 41.46
CA ASP A 185 -11.11 0.56 42.12
C ASP A 185 -12.22 1.23 41.29
N ALA A 186 -13.43 0.68 41.35
CA ALA A 186 -14.61 1.30 40.77
C ALA A 186 -14.96 2.62 41.49
N GLY A 187 -15.78 3.45 40.86
CA GLY A 187 -16.29 4.72 41.39
C GLY A 187 -15.46 5.96 41.00
N PRO A 188 -15.95 7.15 41.35
CA PRO A 188 -15.28 8.41 41.08
C PRO A 188 -13.91 8.49 41.75
N LYS A 189 -13.00 9.26 41.16
CA LYS A 189 -11.63 9.43 41.65
C LYS A 189 -11.36 10.90 42.00
N PRO A 190 -10.53 11.21 43.01
CA PRO A 190 -10.17 12.59 43.33
C PRO A 190 -9.54 13.36 42.16
N VAL A 191 -8.92 12.65 41.22
CA VAL A 191 -8.29 13.21 40.02
C VAL A 191 -9.30 13.49 38.89
N ASP A 192 -10.57 13.13 39.05
CA ASP A 192 -11.60 13.36 38.02
C ASP A 192 -11.87 14.87 37.86
N GLY A 193 -11.87 15.34 36.62
CA GLY A 193 -12.27 16.71 36.31
C GLY A 193 -13.75 17.00 36.60
N LEU A 194 -14.10 18.28 36.67
CA LEU A 194 -15.47 18.75 36.98
C LEU A 194 -16.54 18.20 36.01
N TRP A 195 -16.15 17.83 34.79
CA TRP A 195 -17.04 17.27 33.76
C TRP A 195 -17.31 15.76 33.93
N ALA A 196 -16.69 15.09 34.91
CA ALA A 196 -16.85 13.65 35.12
C ALA A 196 -18.32 13.17 35.20
N PRO A 197 -19.28 13.89 35.82
CA PRO A 197 -20.69 13.48 35.84
C PRO A 197 -21.31 13.28 34.45
N TRP A 198 -20.81 13.98 33.42
CA TRP A 198 -21.32 13.89 32.05
C TRP A 198 -20.59 12.83 31.20
N TRP A 199 -19.31 12.56 31.49
CA TRP A 199 -18.47 11.74 30.61
C TRP A 199 -18.10 10.37 31.19
N TYR A 200 -18.01 10.23 32.52
CA TYR A 200 -17.25 9.13 33.17
C TYR A 200 -18.12 8.00 33.71
N HIS A 201 -19.43 8.04 33.48
CA HIS A 201 -20.37 7.01 33.97
C HIS A 201 -19.94 5.56 33.69
N ASN A 202 -19.31 5.30 32.54
CA ASN A 202 -18.86 3.95 32.18
C ASN A 202 -17.53 3.56 32.86
N VAL A 203 -16.59 4.49 32.99
CA VAL A 203 -15.29 4.20 33.62
C VAL A 203 -15.42 4.07 35.13
N HIS A 204 -16.38 4.77 35.76
CA HIS A 204 -16.71 4.56 37.18
C HIS A 204 -17.23 3.14 37.48
N LYS A 205 -17.61 2.36 36.46
CA LYS A 205 -18.00 0.95 36.62
C LYS A 205 -16.90 -0.04 36.24
N SER A 206 -15.73 0.44 35.80
CA SER A 206 -14.61 -0.42 35.42
C SER A 206 -13.63 -0.58 36.56
N THR A 207 -12.89 -1.68 36.53
CA THR A 207 -11.80 -1.98 37.46
C THR A 207 -10.51 -2.42 36.75
N CYS A 208 -10.55 -2.45 35.41
CA CYS A 208 -9.47 -2.82 34.51
C CYS A 208 -9.89 -2.49 33.07
N PHE A 209 -8.97 -2.64 32.12
CA PHE A 209 -9.29 -2.67 30.70
C PHE A 209 -10.09 -3.94 30.37
N LYS A 210 -11.28 -3.76 29.80
CA LYS A 210 -12.12 -4.88 29.36
C LYS A 210 -11.92 -5.12 27.86
N PRO A 211 -11.95 -6.38 27.39
CA PRO A 211 -11.96 -6.69 25.96
C PRO A 211 -13.04 -5.90 25.22
N ALA A 212 -12.76 -5.58 23.96
CA ALA A 212 -13.77 -5.01 23.08
C ALA A 212 -14.95 -5.99 22.92
N ARG A 213 -16.12 -5.48 22.49
CA ARG A 213 -17.23 -6.35 22.13
C ARG A 213 -16.81 -7.20 20.94
N GLU A 214 -17.15 -8.49 20.97
CA GLU A 214 -16.86 -9.41 19.86
C GLU A 214 -17.48 -8.94 18.53
N PHE A 215 -18.69 -8.37 18.59
CA PHE A 215 -19.39 -7.84 17.42
C PHE A 215 -19.68 -6.34 17.56
N PRO A 216 -19.50 -5.55 16.50
CA PRO A 216 -19.80 -4.12 16.50
C PRO A 216 -21.31 -3.86 16.52
N THR A 217 -21.70 -2.72 17.08
CA THR A 217 -23.06 -2.19 16.93
C THR A 217 -23.21 -1.59 15.53
N PRO A 218 -24.38 -1.69 14.87
CA PRO A 218 -24.63 -0.98 13.62
C PRO A 218 -24.39 0.53 13.75
N LEU A 219 -23.68 1.10 12.78
CA LEU A 219 -23.52 2.55 12.68
C LEU A 219 -24.84 3.17 12.18
N PRO A 220 -25.42 4.14 12.90
CA PRO A 220 -26.55 4.92 12.39
C PRO A 220 -26.17 5.61 11.07
N SER A 221 -27.05 5.55 10.06
CA SER A 221 -26.79 6.16 8.75
C SER A 221 -26.52 7.67 8.83
N SER A 222 -27.12 8.35 9.81
CA SER A 222 -26.88 9.78 10.09
C SER A 222 -25.44 10.12 10.49
N LEU A 223 -24.62 9.13 10.87
CA LEU A 223 -23.22 9.32 11.26
C LEU A 223 -22.24 8.87 10.18
N TYR A 224 -22.72 8.41 9.03
CA TYR A 224 -21.86 7.89 7.96
C TYR A 224 -20.92 8.97 7.41
N ASP A 225 -21.44 10.16 7.08
CA ASP A 225 -20.63 11.26 6.55
C ASP A 225 -19.53 11.69 7.53
N LEU A 226 -19.85 11.66 8.83
CA LEU A 226 -18.88 11.97 9.87
C LEU A 226 -17.81 10.88 9.99
N LEU A 227 -18.19 9.60 9.86
CA LEU A 227 -17.24 8.50 9.79
C LEU A 227 -16.31 8.66 8.58
N GLU A 228 -16.86 8.94 7.40
CA GLU A 228 -16.11 9.10 6.15
C GLU A 228 -15.08 10.22 6.26
N GLN A 229 -15.45 11.36 6.86
CA GLN A 229 -14.52 12.45 7.15
C GLN A 229 -13.43 12.07 8.17
N SER A 230 -13.77 11.24 9.15
CA SER A 230 -12.92 10.94 10.32
C SER A 230 -11.93 9.80 10.11
N LEU A 231 -12.35 8.76 9.38
CA LEU A 231 -11.60 7.51 9.24
C LEU A 231 -10.22 7.68 8.58
N PRO A 232 -10.02 8.57 7.59
CA PRO A 232 -8.69 8.83 7.03
C PRO A 232 -7.65 9.27 8.07
N PHE A 233 -8.03 10.14 9.01
CA PHE A 233 -7.12 10.65 10.06
C PHE A 233 -6.74 9.55 11.05
N TYR A 234 -7.69 8.72 11.45
CA TYR A 234 -7.41 7.51 12.23
C TYR A 234 -6.44 6.58 11.49
N ASN A 235 -6.69 6.31 10.21
CA ASN A 235 -5.86 5.40 9.41
C ASN A 235 -4.42 5.92 9.23
N ILE A 236 -4.22 7.24 9.15
CA ILE A 236 -2.88 7.85 9.11
C ILE A 236 -2.08 7.48 10.37
N LEU A 237 -2.70 7.63 11.56
CA LEU A 237 -2.06 7.34 12.84
C LEU A 237 -1.95 5.83 13.10
N ARG A 238 -2.97 5.03 12.73
CA ARG A 238 -2.96 3.57 12.89
C ARG A 238 -1.80 2.92 12.13
N ARG A 239 -1.40 3.44 10.97
CA ARG A 239 -0.21 2.96 10.24
C ARG A 239 1.11 3.24 10.96
N LYS A 240 1.11 4.09 11.99
CA LYS A 240 2.28 4.44 12.81
C LYS A 240 2.31 3.72 14.15
N THR A 241 1.27 2.95 14.50
CA THR A 241 1.32 2.12 15.71
C THR A 241 2.39 1.05 15.52
N ARG A 242 3.12 0.74 16.58
CA ARG A 242 4.03 -0.41 16.56
C ARG A 242 3.18 -1.67 16.47
N GLY A 243 3.58 -2.60 15.61
CA GLY A 243 2.82 -3.81 15.31
C GLY A 243 2.69 -4.73 16.52
N THR A 244 1.70 -4.48 17.36
CA THR A 244 1.10 -5.45 18.27
C THR A 244 -0.28 -5.76 17.73
N PHE A 245 -0.35 -6.84 16.95
CA PHE A 245 -1.57 -7.49 16.47
C PHE A 245 -2.46 -6.69 15.50
N ALA A 246 -2.04 -6.63 14.24
CA ALA A 246 -3.04 -6.65 13.17
C ALA A 246 -3.72 -8.02 13.20
N MET A 247 -4.99 -8.08 13.64
CA MET A 247 -5.85 -9.24 13.40
C MET A 247 -5.82 -9.55 11.89
N SER A 248 -5.15 -10.65 11.50
CA SER A 248 -4.80 -11.14 10.14
C SER A 248 -3.45 -10.75 9.49
N GLY A 249 -2.57 -9.99 10.16
CA GLY A 249 -1.23 -9.68 9.64
C GLY A 249 -0.17 -10.70 10.07
N SER A 250 0.45 -11.39 9.12
CA SER A 250 1.64 -12.22 9.29
C SER A 250 2.66 -11.60 10.27
N SER A 251 3.19 -12.38 11.22
CA SER A 251 4.26 -11.98 12.15
C SER A 251 5.62 -11.79 11.48
N LEU A 252 5.68 -11.87 10.15
CA LEU A 252 6.90 -11.73 9.38
C LEU A 252 7.23 -10.25 9.19
N PRO A 253 8.50 -9.85 9.30
CA PRO A 253 8.92 -8.50 8.92
C PRO A 253 8.55 -8.23 7.44
N PRO A 254 8.28 -6.97 7.05
CA PRO A 254 8.02 -6.64 5.67
C PRO A 254 9.20 -7.13 4.81
N PRO A 255 8.94 -7.89 3.73
CA PRO A 255 10.01 -8.40 2.89
C PRO A 255 10.75 -7.24 2.20
N PRO A 256 12.07 -7.36 1.99
CA PRO A 256 12.82 -6.33 1.28
C PRO A 256 12.30 -6.21 -0.17
N LEU A 257 12.24 -4.97 -0.67
CA LEU A 257 11.92 -4.73 -2.07
C LEU A 257 13.10 -5.16 -2.95
N PRO A 258 12.87 -5.81 -4.11
CA PRO A 258 13.94 -6.13 -5.05
C PRO A 258 14.75 -4.90 -5.49
N VAL A 259 14.08 -3.74 -5.59
CA VAL A 259 14.71 -2.44 -5.85
C VAL A 259 14.25 -1.45 -4.78
N PRO A 260 15.14 -1.01 -3.86
CA PRO A 260 14.78 -0.12 -2.75
C PRO A 260 14.14 1.21 -3.19
N ALA A 261 14.53 1.75 -4.35
CA ALA A 261 13.95 2.98 -4.90
C ALA A 261 12.43 2.88 -5.17
N ASN A 262 11.87 1.67 -5.22
CA ASN A 262 10.44 1.46 -5.42
C ASN A 262 9.61 1.63 -4.12
N GLU A 263 10.22 1.93 -2.97
CA GLU A 263 9.50 2.15 -1.70
C GLU A 263 8.55 3.36 -1.80
N LYS A 264 9.03 4.46 -2.39
CA LYS A 264 8.32 5.74 -2.46
C LYS A 264 8.03 6.15 -3.90
N ILE A 265 7.30 5.30 -4.61
CA ILE A 265 6.84 5.60 -5.98
C ILE A 265 5.40 6.11 -5.98
N LEU A 266 5.09 6.86 -7.03
CA LEU A 266 3.78 7.38 -7.37
C LEU A 266 3.16 6.53 -8.49
N ILE A 267 1.89 6.18 -8.34
CA ILE A 267 1.16 5.30 -9.25
C ILE A 267 -0.09 6.04 -9.72
N TRP A 268 -0.39 5.96 -11.02
CA TRP A 268 -1.67 6.46 -11.53
C TRP A 268 -2.76 5.41 -11.35
N VAL A 269 -3.89 5.78 -10.73
CA VAL A 269 -5.07 4.94 -10.60
C VAL A 269 -6.33 5.76 -10.92
N GLY A 270 -7.10 5.33 -11.91
CA GLY A 270 -8.29 6.04 -12.38
C GLY A 270 -7.91 7.38 -13.02
N ASN A 271 -8.03 8.46 -12.25
CA ASN A 271 -7.78 9.85 -12.66
C ASN A 271 -6.77 10.59 -11.78
N GLU A 272 -6.10 9.90 -10.85
CA GLU A 272 -5.20 10.51 -9.87
C GLU A 272 -3.84 9.81 -9.80
N ILE A 273 -2.84 10.55 -9.32
CA ILE A 273 -1.52 10.02 -8.95
C ILE A 273 -1.48 9.90 -7.43
N VAL A 274 -1.21 8.69 -6.94
CA VAL A 274 -1.21 8.38 -5.51
C VAL A 274 0.08 7.64 -5.10
N PRO A 275 0.52 7.75 -3.84
CA PRO A 275 1.64 6.95 -3.32
C PRO A 275 1.37 5.45 -3.40
N ARG A 276 2.44 4.64 -3.50
CA ARG A 276 2.41 3.16 -3.58
C ARG A 276 1.37 2.50 -2.67
N ASP A 277 1.38 2.83 -1.37
CA ASP A 277 0.49 2.19 -0.38
C ASP A 277 -0.99 2.62 -0.47
N SER A 278 -1.24 3.71 -1.20
CA SER A 278 -2.59 4.24 -1.45
C SER A 278 -3.13 3.81 -2.82
N ALA A 279 -2.30 3.24 -3.70
CA ALA A 279 -2.71 2.78 -5.02
C ALA A 279 -3.59 1.54 -4.93
N LYS A 280 -4.91 1.75 -4.95
CA LYS A 280 -5.92 0.71 -4.77
C LYS A 280 -7.08 0.93 -5.74
N VAL A 281 -7.68 -0.16 -6.20
CA VAL A 281 -8.98 -0.13 -6.88
C VAL A 281 -10.09 -0.47 -5.90
N SER A 282 -11.32 -0.06 -6.22
CA SER A 282 -12.49 -0.44 -5.45
C SER A 282 -12.65 -1.97 -5.46
N VAL A 283 -13.11 -2.56 -4.35
CA VAL A 283 -13.57 -3.96 -4.34
C VAL A 283 -14.74 -4.21 -5.30
N PHE A 284 -15.41 -3.13 -5.74
CA PHE A 284 -16.45 -3.17 -6.76
C PHE A 284 -15.90 -3.08 -8.20
N ASP A 285 -14.59 -2.96 -8.40
CA ASP A 285 -13.98 -2.98 -9.74
C ASP A 285 -14.07 -4.38 -10.36
N SER A 286 -14.37 -4.45 -11.66
CA SER A 286 -14.47 -5.70 -12.42
C SER A 286 -13.22 -6.57 -12.34
N VAL A 287 -12.02 -5.96 -12.21
CA VAL A 287 -10.79 -6.73 -12.09
C VAL A 287 -10.74 -7.54 -10.79
N VAL A 288 -11.33 -7.03 -9.70
CA VAL A 288 -11.32 -7.69 -8.39
C VAL A 288 -12.32 -8.84 -8.35
N GLN A 289 -13.50 -8.66 -8.96
CA GLN A 289 -14.56 -9.68 -8.92
C GLN A 289 -14.38 -10.81 -9.94
N GLY A 290 -13.68 -10.56 -11.05
CA GLY A 290 -13.59 -11.54 -12.13
C GLY A 290 -12.43 -11.38 -13.11
N GLY A 291 -11.39 -10.60 -12.77
CA GLY A 291 -10.21 -10.44 -13.63
C GLY A 291 -10.46 -9.70 -14.96
N ASP A 292 -11.60 -9.02 -15.09
CA ASP A 292 -12.07 -8.36 -16.31
C ASP A 292 -11.34 -7.03 -16.57
N ALA A 293 -10.14 -7.18 -17.14
CA ALA A 293 -9.22 -6.12 -17.50
C ALA A 293 -8.26 -6.57 -18.61
N VAL A 294 -7.76 -5.60 -19.37
CA VAL A 294 -6.66 -5.77 -20.34
C VAL A 294 -5.41 -5.06 -19.83
N TRP A 295 -4.23 -5.46 -20.29
CA TRP A 295 -2.98 -4.86 -19.83
C TRP A 295 -1.90 -4.85 -20.91
N GLU A 296 -0.82 -4.10 -20.66
CA GLU A 296 0.39 -4.06 -21.48
C GLU A 296 1.63 -3.93 -20.58
N GLY A 297 2.75 -4.48 -21.05
CA GLY A 297 4.06 -4.28 -20.46
C GLY A 297 4.88 -3.34 -21.34
N LEU A 298 5.19 -2.14 -20.83
CA LEU A 298 6.00 -1.14 -21.53
C LEU A 298 7.38 -1.03 -20.90
N ARG A 299 8.38 -0.62 -21.68
CA ARG A 299 9.75 -0.44 -21.19
C ARG A 299 10.33 0.88 -21.64
N VAL A 300 11.05 1.51 -20.72
CA VAL A 300 11.71 2.79 -20.90
C VAL A 300 13.20 2.55 -21.13
N TYR A 301 13.72 3.10 -22.23
CA TYR A 301 15.14 3.14 -22.55
C TYR A 301 15.53 4.57 -22.89
N SER A 302 16.53 5.14 -22.21
CA SER A 302 17.17 6.41 -22.58
C SER A 302 16.18 7.54 -22.93
N GLY A 303 15.17 7.74 -22.07
CA GLY A 303 14.15 8.78 -22.21
C GLY A 303 13.02 8.46 -23.19
N LYS A 304 12.94 7.24 -23.72
CA LYS A 304 11.94 6.81 -24.70
C LYS A 304 11.19 5.56 -24.23
N ILE A 305 9.93 5.44 -24.62
CA ILE A 305 9.15 4.21 -24.44
C ILE A 305 9.20 3.41 -25.73
N PHE A 306 9.85 2.25 -25.70
CA PHE A 306 10.02 1.40 -26.87
C PHE A 306 8.67 0.83 -27.33
N LYS A 307 8.39 0.94 -28.63
CA LYS A 307 7.17 0.40 -29.28
C LYS A 307 5.84 0.81 -28.61
N LEU A 308 5.80 2.00 -27.99
CA LEU A 308 4.62 2.47 -27.25
C LEU A 308 3.34 2.44 -28.08
N ASP A 309 3.42 2.86 -29.34
CA ASP A 309 2.23 2.95 -30.17
C ASP A 309 1.68 1.56 -30.48
N GLU A 310 2.53 0.60 -30.84
CA GLU A 310 2.14 -0.80 -31.06
C GLU A 310 1.53 -1.44 -29.81
N HIS A 311 2.08 -1.15 -28.62
CA HIS A 311 1.50 -1.60 -27.36
C HIS A 311 0.10 -1.02 -27.13
N LEU A 312 -0.08 0.28 -27.40
CA LEU A 312 -1.39 0.90 -27.25
C LEU A 312 -2.40 0.32 -28.24
N ASP A 313 -2.01 0.08 -29.50
CA ASP A 313 -2.92 -0.54 -30.49
C ASP A 313 -3.44 -1.88 -29.99
N ARG A 314 -2.56 -2.74 -29.45
CA ARG A 314 -2.97 -4.03 -28.87
C ARG A 314 -3.84 -3.90 -27.60
N LEU A 315 -3.58 -2.90 -26.76
CA LEU A 315 -4.44 -2.60 -25.60
C LEU A 315 -5.87 -2.25 -26.06
N PHE A 316 -6.00 -1.39 -27.07
CA PHE A 316 -7.28 -0.96 -27.63
C PHE A 316 -8.00 -2.10 -28.35
N ASP A 317 -7.28 -2.93 -29.11
CA ASP A 317 -7.85 -4.12 -29.76
C ASP A 317 -8.35 -5.13 -28.73
N SER A 318 -7.58 -5.37 -27.65
CA SER A 318 -8.00 -6.24 -26.55
C SER A 318 -9.25 -5.69 -25.84
N ALA A 319 -9.28 -4.40 -25.55
CA ALA A 319 -10.44 -3.75 -24.93
C ALA A 319 -11.69 -3.84 -25.84
N LYS A 320 -11.51 -3.66 -27.16
CA LYS A 320 -12.57 -3.81 -28.15
C LYS A 320 -13.07 -5.26 -28.24
N ALA A 321 -12.17 -6.24 -28.23
CA ALA A 321 -12.52 -7.66 -28.22
C ALA A 321 -13.37 -8.04 -26.99
N LEU A 322 -13.08 -7.44 -25.84
CA LEU A 322 -13.86 -7.59 -24.61
C LEU A 322 -15.08 -6.65 -24.53
N ALA A 323 -15.40 -5.92 -25.59
CA ALA A 323 -16.53 -4.98 -25.67
C ALA A 323 -16.52 -3.93 -24.55
N PHE A 324 -15.36 -3.36 -24.22
CA PHE A 324 -15.27 -2.24 -23.28
C PHE A 324 -15.95 -1.01 -23.90
N ILE A 325 -16.70 -0.29 -23.08
CA ILE A 325 -17.30 1.01 -23.43
C ILE A 325 -16.62 2.12 -22.64
N ASN A 326 -16.67 3.35 -23.15
CA ASN A 326 -16.05 4.52 -22.49
C ASN A 326 -14.54 4.30 -22.21
N VAL A 327 -13.84 3.68 -23.18
CA VAL A 327 -12.39 3.50 -23.12
C VAL A 327 -11.72 4.88 -23.27
N PRO A 328 -10.74 5.25 -22.41
CA PRO A 328 -10.03 6.51 -22.54
C PRO A 328 -9.31 6.61 -23.88
N THR A 329 -9.22 7.80 -24.43
CA THR A 329 -8.55 8.04 -25.72
C THR A 329 -7.05 7.74 -25.62
N ARG A 330 -6.42 7.41 -26.76
CA ARG A 330 -4.96 7.19 -26.84
C ARG A 330 -4.16 8.35 -26.24
N LYS A 331 -4.65 9.59 -26.43
CA LYS A 331 -4.03 10.80 -25.87
C LYS A 331 -4.07 10.81 -24.34
N GLU A 332 -5.22 10.49 -23.74
CA GLU A 332 -5.38 10.44 -22.27
C GLU A 332 -4.50 9.34 -21.66
N VAL A 333 -4.46 8.16 -22.28
CA VAL A 333 -3.59 7.06 -21.84
C VAL A 333 -2.11 7.47 -21.88
N LYS A 334 -1.64 8.06 -23.00
CA LYS A 334 -0.27 8.59 -23.09
C LYS A 334 0.03 9.66 -22.04
N GLN A 335 -0.91 10.58 -21.80
CA GLN A 335 -0.74 11.61 -20.78
C GLN A 335 -0.60 11.04 -19.38
N ALA A 336 -1.40 10.03 -19.01
CA ALA A 336 -1.28 9.35 -17.73
C ALA A 336 0.08 8.65 -17.59
N ILE A 337 0.54 7.96 -18.65
CA ILE A 337 1.86 7.31 -18.69
C ILE A 337 2.98 8.33 -18.45
N PHE A 338 2.99 9.41 -19.23
CA PHE A 338 4.05 10.42 -19.12
C PHE A 338 4.04 11.12 -17.77
N LYS A 339 2.88 11.56 -17.27
CA LYS A 339 2.79 12.18 -15.95
C LYS A 339 3.33 11.25 -14.85
N THR A 340 3.00 9.97 -14.90
CA THR A 340 3.49 8.98 -13.94
C THR A 340 5.02 8.85 -13.98
N LEU A 341 5.61 8.70 -15.17
CA LEU A 341 7.07 8.58 -15.31
C LEU A 341 7.80 9.85 -14.85
N ILE A 342 7.33 11.01 -15.30
CA ILE A 342 7.90 12.32 -14.95
C ILE A 342 7.85 12.55 -13.44
N SER A 343 6.71 12.29 -12.80
CA SER A 343 6.56 12.46 -11.35
C SER A 343 7.46 11.55 -10.52
N ASN A 344 7.92 10.43 -11.08
CA ASN A 344 8.88 9.51 -10.45
C ASN A 344 10.33 9.72 -10.91
N GLY A 345 10.61 10.63 -11.84
CA GLY A 345 11.93 10.78 -12.47
C GLY A 345 12.39 9.53 -13.25
N MET A 346 11.45 8.70 -13.71
CA MET A 346 11.72 7.43 -14.39
C MET A 346 11.93 7.65 -15.89
N PHE A 347 13.17 7.93 -16.28
CA PHE A 347 13.55 8.16 -17.67
C PHE A 347 14.39 7.04 -18.29
N ASP A 348 14.73 5.99 -17.53
CA ASP A 348 15.45 4.82 -18.03
C ASP A 348 15.17 3.62 -17.13
N ASN A 349 15.51 2.40 -17.54
CA ASN A 349 15.45 1.17 -16.70
C ASN A 349 14.13 0.99 -15.91
N ALA A 350 13.03 1.47 -16.48
CA ALA A 350 11.71 1.41 -15.88
C ALA A 350 10.80 0.49 -16.70
N HIS A 351 9.98 -0.28 -15.99
CA HIS A 351 8.91 -1.07 -16.58
C HIS A 351 7.57 -0.53 -16.12
N ILE A 352 6.62 -0.48 -17.04
CA ILE A 352 5.26 -0.04 -16.78
C ILE A 352 4.32 -1.22 -17.02
N ARG A 353 3.64 -1.67 -15.95
CA ARG A 353 2.44 -2.48 -16.10
C ARG A 353 1.25 -1.54 -16.29
N LEU A 354 0.88 -1.33 -17.56
CA LEU A 354 -0.29 -0.55 -17.93
C LEU A 354 -1.51 -1.47 -17.86
N THR A 355 -2.54 -1.12 -17.10
CA THR A 355 -3.76 -1.93 -16.99
C THR A 355 -4.99 -1.06 -17.21
N LEU A 356 -5.94 -1.56 -17.98
CA LEU A 356 -7.26 -0.95 -18.14
C LEU A 356 -8.31 -1.95 -17.70
N THR A 357 -8.99 -1.66 -16.59
CA THR A 357 -10.13 -2.46 -16.14
C THR A 357 -11.41 -1.93 -16.79
N ARG A 358 -12.45 -2.78 -16.88
CA ARG A 358 -13.79 -2.30 -17.27
C ARG A 358 -14.37 -1.30 -16.26
N GLY A 359 -13.80 -1.25 -15.06
CA GLY A 359 -14.04 -0.23 -14.05
C GLY A 359 -14.89 -0.69 -12.88
N LYS A 360 -15.23 0.28 -12.03
CA LYS A 360 -16.12 0.10 -10.88
C LYS A 360 -17.52 -0.27 -11.35
N LYS A 361 -18.15 -1.20 -10.63
CA LYS A 361 -19.56 -1.56 -10.78
C LYS A 361 -20.44 -0.84 -9.77
N VAL A 362 -21.70 -0.59 -10.13
CA VAL A 362 -22.72 -0.08 -9.19
C VAL A 362 -23.15 -1.13 -8.16
N THR A 363 -22.98 -2.41 -8.47
CA THR A 363 -23.25 -3.54 -7.58
C THR A 363 -22.39 -4.74 -7.95
N SER A 364 -22.25 -5.69 -7.02
CA SER A 364 -21.58 -6.97 -7.31
C SER A 364 -22.39 -7.80 -8.31
N GLY A 365 -21.71 -8.42 -9.27
CA GLY A 365 -22.36 -9.29 -10.26
C GLY A 365 -21.52 -9.50 -11.52
N MET A 366 -21.86 -10.53 -12.30
CA MET A 366 -21.08 -10.89 -13.50
C MET A 366 -21.37 -10.01 -14.73
N SER A 367 -22.52 -9.35 -14.79
CA SER A 367 -22.93 -8.59 -15.98
C SER A 367 -22.08 -7.32 -16.15
N PRO A 368 -21.47 -7.10 -17.34
CA PRO A 368 -20.80 -5.84 -17.69
C PRO A 368 -21.74 -4.62 -17.69
N ALA A 369 -23.06 -4.82 -17.71
CA ALA A 369 -24.03 -3.72 -17.64
C ALA A 369 -23.96 -2.92 -16.32
N PHE A 370 -23.32 -3.47 -15.27
CA PHE A 370 -23.12 -2.76 -14.02
C PHE A 370 -21.93 -1.78 -14.04
N ASN A 371 -21.09 -1.80 -15.10
CA ASN A 371 -19.94 -0.92 -15.27
C ASN A 371 -20.36 0.47 -15.78
N LEU A 372 -21.00 1.25 -14.92
CA LEU A 372 -21.56 2.56 -15.28
C LEU A 372 -20.63 3.74 -14.96
N TYR A 373 -19.51 3.51 -14.28
CA TYR A 373 -18.55 4.57 -13.89
C TYR A 373 -17.41 4.79 -14.90
N GLY A 374 -17.37 4.03 -16.01
CA GLY A 374 -16.29 4.05 -16.99
C GLY A 374 -15.08 3.19 -16.58
N CYS A 375 -14.12 3.06 -17.50
CA CYS A 375 -12.93 2.23 -17.30
C CYS A 375 -11.98 2.82 -16.23
N THR A 376 -11.25 1.97 -15.51
CA THR A 376 -10.19 2.41 -14.59
C THR A 376 -8.82 2.13 -15.20
N LEU A 377 -8.08 3.20 -15.50
CA LEU A 377 -6.71 3.12 -15.99
C LEU A 377 -5.73 3.05 -14.81
N ILE A 378 -4.78 2.13 -14.88
CA ILE A 378 -3.71 1.96 -13.89
C ILE A 378 -2.37 2.03 -14.61
N VAL A 379 -1.49 2.93 -14.17
CA VAL A 379 -0.11 3.02 -14.65
C VAL A 379 0.82 2.69 -13.48
N LEU A 380 1.24 1.43 -13.40
CA LEU A 380 2.22 0.97 -12.41
C LEU A 380 3.62 0.99 -13.04
N ALA A 381 4.36 2.08 -12.82
CA ALA A 381 5.75 2.21 -13.23
C ALA A 381 6.69 1.86 -12.06
N GLU A 382 7.68 1.01 -12.31
CA GLU A 382 8.69 0.62 -11.32
C GLU A 382 10.09 0.65 -11.95
N TRP A 383 11.11 1.01 -11.16
CA TRP A 383 12.50 0.72 -11.51
C TRP A 383 12.66 -0.79 -11.57
N LYS A 384 13.02 -1.32 -12.74
CA LYS A 384 12.99 -2.76 -12.97
C LYS A 384 14.02 -3.19 -14.02
N PRO A 385 15.20 -3.69 -13.60
CA PRO A 385 16.17 -4.27 -14.52
C PRO A 385 15.59 -5.50 -15.25
N PRO A 386 16.24 -6.01 -16.31
CA PRO A 386 15.88 -7.29 -16.92
C PRO A 386 15.71 -8.39 -15.87
N VAL A 387 14.69 -9.24 -16.02
CA VAL A 387 14.34 -10.26 -15.01
C VAL A 387 15.07 -11.59 -15.17
N TYR A 388 15.67 -11.83 -16.34
CA TYR A 388 16.39 -13.05 -16.65
C TYR A 388 17.87 -12.76 -16.92
N ASP A 389 18.70 -13.79 -16.74
CA ASP A 389 20.10 -13.74 -17.12
C ASP A 389 20.26 -13.84 -18.64
N ASN A 390 20.41 -12.69 -19.28
CA ASN A 390 20.63 -12.63 -20.73
C ASN A 390 22.09 -12.97 -21.12
N SER A 391 22.98 -13.20 -20.16
CA SER A 391 24.39 -13.54 -20.39
C SER A 391 24.68 -15.04 -20.32
N GLY A 392 24.18 -15.72 -19.28
CA GLY A 392 24.34 -17.17 -19.08
C GLY A 392 23.15 -17.99 -19.56
N GLY A 393 22.00 -17.36 -19.80
CA GLY A 393 20.77 -18.02 -20.20
C GLY A 393 20.00 -18.66 -19.04
N ILE A 394 18.86 -19.24 -19.37
CA ILE A 394 17.91 -19.81 -18.42
C ILE A 394 17.63 -21.30 -18.68
N THR A 395 17.04 -21.93 -17.69
CA THR A 395 16.58 -23.32 -17.72
C THR A 395 15.05 -23.37 -17.78
N LEU A 396 14.51 -24.22 -18.64
CA LEU A 396 13.07 -24.40 -18.81
C LEU A 396 12.63 -25.82 -18.44
N VAL A 397 11.39 -25.92 -17.96
CA VAL A 397 10.65 -27.18 -17.83
C VAL A 397 9.35 -27.12 -18.61
N THR A 398 8.88 -28.23 -19.13
CA THR A 398 7.57 -28.33 -19.77
C THR A 398 6.48 -28.47 -18.72
N ALA A 399 5.54 -27.52 -18.71
CA ALA A 399 4.37 -27.57 -17.85
C ALA A 399 3.34 -28.59 -18.34
N THR A 400 2.65 -29.21 -17.40
CA THR A 400 1.44 -30.01 -17.64
C THR A 400 0.25 -29.11 -17.94
N THR A 401 0.19 -27.90 -17.35
CA THR A 401 -0.80 -26.88 -17.68
C THR A 401 -0.73 -26.48 -19.16
N ARG A 402 -1.84 -26.66 -19.89
CA ARG A 402 -1.97 -26.29 -21.31
C ARG A 402 -2.34 -24.82 -21.47
N ARG A 403 -1.88 -24.23 -22.56
CA ARG A 403 -2.17 -22.82 -22.86
C ARG A 403 -3.62 -22.64 -23.30
N ASN A 404 -4.21 -21.50 -22.94
CA ASN A 404 -5.59 -21.19 -23.31
C ASN A 404 -5.79 -21.22 -24.83
N SER A 405 -6.92 -21.80 -25.26
CA SER A 405 -7.34 -21.83 -26.65
C SER A 405 -8.28 -20.67 -26.97
N PRO A 406 -8.41 -20.29 -28.26
CA PRO A 406 -9.48 -19.41 -28.72
C PRO A 406 -10.91 -19.91 -28.38
N ASN A 407 -11.09 -21.20 -28.09
CA ASN A 407 -12.39 -21.75 -27.66
C ASN A 407 -12.72 -21.46 -26.18
N ASN A 408 -11.76 -20.95 -25.40
CA ASN A 408 -11.95 -20.64 -24.00
C ASN A 408 -11.75 -19.14 -23.76
N LEU A 409 -10.49 -18.71 -23.67
CA LEU A 409 -10.10 -17.33 -23.50
C LEU A 409 -8.89 -17.09 -24.39
N ASP A 410 -9.13 -16.48 -25.55
CA ASP A 410 -8.12 -16.34 -26.60
C ASP A 410 -6.89 -15.58 -26.08
N SER A 411 -5.72 -16.23 -26.16
CA SER A 411 -4.41 -15.69 -25.79
C SER A 411 -4.01 -14.44 -26.59
N LYS A 412 -4.67 -14.16 -27.71
CA LYS A 412 -4.48 -12.91 -28.48
C LYS A 412 -5.02 -11.68 -27.77
N ILE A 413 -5.99 -11.85 -26.86
CA ILE A 413 -6.45 -10.78 -25.97
C ILE A 413 -5.45 -10.68 -24.82
N HIS A 414 -4.80 -9.53 -24.67
CA HIS A 414 -3.83 -9.35 -23.59
C HIS A 414 -4.57 -9.01 -22.28
N HIS A 415 -5.18 -10.03 -21.67
CA HIS A 415 -6.09 -9.95 -20.52
C HIS A 415 -5.39 -10.21 -19.18
N ASN A 416 -6.01 -9.81 -18.07
CA ASN A 416 -5.50 -10.02 -16.70
C ASN A 416 -5.81 -11.40 -16.09
N ASN A 417 -6.55 -12.28 -16.77
CA ASN A 417 -6.83 -13.65 -16.30
C ASN A 417 -5.62 -14.59 -16.43
N LEU A 418 -4.57 -14.34 -15.63
CA LEU A 418 -3.26 -14.99 -15.73
C LEU A 418 -3.12 -16.25 -14.85
N LEU A 419 -4.20 -16.78 -14.26
CA LEU A 419 -4.10 -17.98 -13.42
C LEU A 419 -3.55 -19.18 -14.20
N ASN A 420 -3.90 -19.33 -15.48
CA ASN A 420 -3.33 -20.35 -16.37
C ASN A 420 -1.79 -20.26 -16.43
N ASN A 421 -1.26 -19.06 -16.62
CA ASN A 421 0.17 -18.79 -16.67
C ASN A 421 0.83 -18.96 -15.28
N ILE A 422 0.18 -18.52 -14.21
CA ILE A 422 0.69 -18.64 -12.84
C ILE A 422 0.83 -20.12 -12.43
N LEU A 423 -0.14 -20.98 -12.80
CA LEU A 423 -0.06 -22.41 -12.52
C LEU A 423 1.15 -23.06 -13.21
N ALA A 424 1.40 -22.73 -14.48
CA ALA A 424 2.61 -23.17 -15.17
C ALA A 424 3.90 -22.64 -14.50
N LYS A 425 3.90 -21.39 -14.01
CA LYS A 425 5.04 -20.85 -13.24
C LYS A 425 5.25 -21.57 -11.90
N VAL A 426 4.18 -21.99 -11.23
CA VAL A 426 4.26 -22.82 -10.02
C VAL A 426 4.93 -24.16 -10.33
N GLU A 427 4.55 -24.83 -11.42
CA GLU A 427 5.21 -26.05 -11.88
C GLU A 427 6.71 -25.82 -12.15
N GLY A 428 7.05 -24.73 -12.84
CA GLY A 428 8.45 -24.31 -13.07
C GLY A 428 9.25 -24.14 -11.78
N ASN A 429 8.70 -23.40 -10.82
CA ASN A 429 9.36 -23.17 -9.52
C ASN A 429 9.57 -24.48 -8.73
N LEU A 430 8.59 -25.39 -8.73
CA LEU A 430 8.69 -26.69 -8.06
C LEU A 430 9.73 -27.60 -8.72
N ALA A 431 9.88 -27.50 -10.05
CA ALA A 431 10.94 -28.16 -10.81
C ALA A 431 12.31 -27.47 -10.70
N LYS A 432 12.40 -26.32 -9.99
CA LYS A 432 13.60 -25.48 -9.88
C LYS A 432 14.12 -24.99 -11.25
N ALA A 433 13.21 -24.76 -12.19
CA ALA A 433 13.50 -24.12 -13.47
C ALA A 433 13.16 -22.62 -13.42
N ASP A 434 13.79 -21.84 -14.31
CA ASP A 434 13.60 -20.38 -14.37
C ASP A 434 12.26 -19.98 -15.00
N ASP A 435 11.75 -20.77 -15.94
CA ASP A 435 10.43 -20.59 -16.56
C ASP A 435 9.86 -21.93 -17.06
N ALA A 436 8.58 -21.93 -17.47
CA ALA A 436 7.91 -23.13 -17.94
C ALA A 436 7.35 -23.00 -19.36
N ILE A 437 7.69 -23.97 -20.23
CA ILE A 437 7.12 -24.11 -21.58
C ILE A 437 5.69 -24.63 -21.46
N MET A 438 4.75 -23.95 -22.14
CA MET A 438 3.36 -24.34 -22.22
C MET A 438 3.05 -24.89 -23.63
N LEU A 439 2.33 -26.02 -23.66
CA LEU A 439 1.89 -26.64 -24.91
C LEU A 439 0.45 -26.24 -25.26
N ASP A 440 0.14 -26.27 -26.55
CA ASP A 440 -1.23 -26.19 -27.06
C ASP A 440 -2.01 -27.49 -26.80
N LYS A 441 -3.31 -27.47 -27.14
CA LYS A 441 -4.20 -28.63 -26.95
C LYS A 441 -3.79 -29.89 -27.73
N ASP A 442 -3.01 -29.74 -28.80
CA ASP A 442 -2.57 -30.83 -29.66
C ASP A 442 -1.13 -31.28 -29.33
N GLY A 443 -0.50 -30.68 -28.32
CA GLY A 443 0.83 -31.04 -27.83
C GLY A 443 1.98 -30.32 -28.54
N TYR A 444 1.73 -29.31 -29.36
CA TYR A 444 2.78 -28.45 -29.93
C TYR A 444 3.16 -27.34 -28.95
N VAL A 445 4.40 -26.85 -29.04
CA VAL A 445 4.86 -25.75 -28.19
C VAL A 445 4.11 -24.46 -28.57
N SER A 446 3.61 -23.74 -27.56
CA SER A 446 2.90 -22.47 -27.75
C SER A 446 3.78 -21.28 -27.39
N GLU A 447 4.09 -21.13 -26.10
CA GLU A 447 4.93 -20.09 -25.51
C GLU A 447 5.37 -20.57 -24.11
N THR A 448 6.12 -19.77 -23.36
CA THR A 448 6.30 -20.02 -21.92
C THR A 448 5.17 -19.36 -21.13
N ASN A 449 5.15 -19.52 -19.80
CA ASN A 449 4.19 -18.81 -18.96
C ASN A 449 4.29 -17.28 -19.03
N ALA A 450 5.38 -16.68 -19.53
CA ALA A 450 5.55 -15.23 -19.56
C ALA A 450 6.09 -14.65 -20.89
N THR A 451 6.60 -15.47 -21.80
CA THR A 451 7.36 -15.03 -22.98
C THR A 451 7.12 -15.93 -24.20
N ASN A 452 7.23 -15.38 -25.41
CA ASN A 452 7.26 -16.20 -26.62
C ASN A 452 8.60 -16.95 -26.73
N ILE A 453 8.69 -17.97 -27.59
CA ILE A 453 9.88 -18.83 -27.70
C ILE A 453 10.29 -19.04 -29.17
N PHE A 454 11.60 -19.16 -29.39
CA PHE A 454 12.23 -19.37 -30.69
C PHE A 454 13.28 -20.47 -30.58
N LEU A 455 13.57 -21.12 -31.70
CA LEU A 455 14.71 -22.03 -31.83
C LEU A 455 15.50 -21.75 -33.12
N VAL A 456 16.74 -22.21 -33.13
CA VAL A 456 17.58 -22.34 -34.33
C VAL A 456 17.76 -23.80 -34.65
N LYS A 457 17.55 -24.16 -35.91
CA LYS A 457 17.93 -25.48 -36.42
C LYS A 457 18.53 -25.37 -37.81
N LYS A 458 19.77 -25.85 -37.97
CA LYS A 458 20.53 -25.84 -39.23
C LYS A 458 20.53 -24.45 -39.88
N GLY A 459 20.78 -23.42 -39.07
CA GLY A 459 20.84 -22.02 -39.52
C GLY A 459 19.49 -21.33 -39.80
N SER A 460 18.35 -22.04 -39.68
CA SER A 460 17.02 -21.44 -39.76
C SER A 460 16.50 -21.08 -38.38
N VAL A 461 15.87 -19.91 -38.25
CA VAL A 461 15.14 -19.47 -37.06
C VAL A 461 13.68 -19.89 -37.18
N LEU A 462 13.15 -20.52 -36.13
CA LEU A 462 11.76 -20.97 -36.08
C LEU A 462 11.07 -20.46 -34.81
N THR A 463 9.78 -20.17 -34.91
CA THR A 463 8.92 -19.86 -33.76
C THR A 463 7.54 -20.49 -33.94
N PRO A 464 6.87 -20.90 -32.84
CA PRO A 464 5.49 -21.37 -32.92
C PRO A 464 4.58 -20.36 -33.61
N HIS A 465 3.68 -20.85 -34.48
CA HIS A 465 2.60 -20.03 -35.03
C HIS A 465 1.67 -19.53 -33.91
N ALA A 466 1.16 -18.30 -34.04
CA ALA A 466 0.37 -17.62 -33.01
C ALA A 466 -1.08 -18.12 -32.86
N ASP A 467 -1.26 -19.44 -32.87
CA ASP A 467 -2.56 -20.09 -32.67
C ASP A 467 -3.00 -20.04 -31.20
N TYR A 468 -2.07 -20.34 -30.28
CA TYR A 468 -2.33 -20.48 -28.82
C TYR A 468 -1.51 -19.54 -27.94
N CYS A 469 -0.71 -18.63 -28.51
CA CYS A 469 0.12 -17.69 -27.77
C CYS A 469 -0.28 -16.23 -28.04
N LEU A 470 0.24 -15.32 -27.21
CA LEU A 470 0.10 -13.90 -27.50
C LEU A 470 1.03 -13.55 -28.69
N PRO A 471 0.54 -12.86 -29.73
CA PRO A 471 1.41 -12.29 -30.76
C PRO A 471 2.22 -11.13 -30.15
N GLY A 472 3.32 -11.46 -29.50
CA GLY A 472 4.15 -10.51 -28.77
C GLY A 472 4.74 -9.43 -29.67
N ILE A 473 4.78 -8.19 -29.18
CA ILE A 473 5.43 -7.07 -29.91
C ILE A 473 6.94 -7.29 -29.98
N THR A 474 7.56 -7.81 -28.91
CA THR A 474 8.97 -8.22 -28.94
C THR A 474 9.20 -9.36 -29.92
N ARG A 475 8.30 -10.36 -29.96
CA ARG A 475 8.33 -11.44 -30.96
C ARG A 475 8.30 -10.90 -32.39
N ALA A 476 7.36 -10.01 -32.71
CA ALA A 476 7.28 -9.39 -34.02
C ALA A 476 8.56 -8.60 -34.36
N THR A 477 9.08 -7.83 -33.40
CA THR A 477 10.34 -7.10 -33.55
C THR A 477 11.52 -8.03 -33.82
N VAL A 478 11.60 -9.18 -33.13
CA VAL A 478 12.65 -10.18 -33.35
C VAL A 478 12.50 -10.83 -34.72
N MET A 479 11.28 -11.13 -35.18
CA MET A 479 11.04 -11.63 -36.53
C MET A 479 11.52 -10.66 -37.61
N GLU A 480 11.26 -9.36 -37.44
CA GLU A 480 11.80 -8.30 -38.31
C GLU A 480 13.33 -8.27 -38.30
N LEU A 481 13.95 -8.40 -37.12
CA LEU A 481 15.41 -8.45 -36.97
C LEU A 481 16.01 -9.68 -37.65
N VAL A 482 15.40 -10.86 -37.52
CA VAL A 482 15.86 -12.09 -38.18
C VAL A 482 15.95 -11.89 -39.69
N VAL A 483 14.90 -11.31 -40.30
CA VAL A 483 14.89 -11.01 -41.73
C VAL A 483 15.96 -9.96 -42.09
N LYS A 484 16.08 -8.88 -41.29
CA LYS A 484 17.06 -7.81 -41.50
C LYS A 484 18.51 -8.32 -41.40
N GLU A 485 18.76 -9.30 -40.54
CA GLU A 485 20.06 -9.96 -40.38
C GLU A 485 20.31 -11.04 -41.45
N ASN A 486 19.44 -11.16 -42.46
CA ASN A 486 19.53 -12.14 -43.57
C ASN A 486 19.49 -13.59 -43.09
N LEU A 487 18.72 -13.88 -42.04
CA LEU A 487 18.46 -15.23 -41.54
C LEU A 487 17.11 -15.74 -42.07
N VAL A 488 16.99 -17.05 -42.24
CA VAL A 488 15.72 -17.69 -42.65
C VAL A 488 14.78 -17.75 -41.46
N LEU A 489 13.59 -17.18 -41.59
CA LEU A 489 12.54 -17.23 -40.58
C LEU A 489 11.41 -18.17 -41.02
N GLN A 490 10.96 -19.05 -40.11
CA GLN A 490 9.76 -19.85 -40.30
C GLN A 490 8.84 -19.78 -39.09
N GLU A 491 7.59 -19.44 -39.32
CA GLU A 491 6.52 -19.53 -38.34
C GLU A 491 5.66 -20.76 -38.64
N ARG A 492 5.63 -21.75 -37.73
CA ARG A 492 4.87 -22.99 -37.90
C ARG A 492 4.58 -23.67 -36.57
N ARG A 493 3.83 -24.78 -36.60
CA ARG A 493 3.72 -25.67 -35.42
C ARG A 493 5.04 -26.40 -35.21
N ILE A 494 5.50 -26.43 -33.96
CA ILE A 494 6.80 -27.00 -33.57
C ILE A 494 6.56 -27.95 -32.40
N SER A 495 7.02 -29.18 -32.54
CA SER A 495 6.92 -30.19 -31.48
C SER A 495 7.96 -29.96 -30.38
N LEU A 496 7.71 -30.50 -29.20
CA LEU A 496 8.66 -30.38 -28.09
C LEU A 496 10.01 -31.07 -28.39
N SER A 497 10.00 -32.17 -29.14
CA SER A 497 11.22 -32.87 -29.55
C SER A 497 12.12 -32.04 -30.47
N GLU A 498 11.54 -31.15 -31.28
CA GLU A 498 12.31 -30.20 -32.08
C GLU A 498 13.00 -29.15 -31.21
N PHE A 499 12.35 -28.68 -30.14
CA PHE A 499 13.00 -27.81 -29.14
C PHE A 499 14.12 -28.53 -28.39
N HIS A 500 13.89 -29.77 -27.95
CA HIS A 500 14.93 -30.57 -27.26
C HIS A 500 16.17 -30.85 -28.11
N THR A 501 16.03 -30.80 -29.44
CA THR A 501 17.13 -31.07 -30.38
C THR A 501 17.59 -29.83 -31.13
N ALA A 502 17.16 -28.63 -30.71
CA ALA A 502 17.56 -27.36 -31.31
C ALA A 502 19.06 -27.09 -31.12
N ASP A 503 19.62 -26.32 -32.05
CA ASP A 503 21.02 -25.89 -31.97
C ASP A 503 21.15 -24.67 -31.01
N GLU A 504 20.13 -23.81 -30.98
CA GLU A 504 19.97 -22.70 -30.03
C GLU A 504 18.48 -22.52 -29.70
N VAL A 505 18.17 -22.01 -28.51
CA VAL A 505 16.80 -21.62 -28.11
C VAL A 505 16.88 -20.29 -27.35
N TRP A 506 15.88 -19.42 -27.54
CA TRP A 506 15.70 -18.24 -26.69
C TRP A 506 14.22 -17.95 -26.46
N THR A 507 13.94 -17.24 -25.37
CA THR A 507 12.62 -16.65 -25.11
C THR A 507 12.63 -15.15 -25.36
N THR A 508 11.46 -14.57 -25.63
CA THR A 508 11.34 -13.13 -25.84
C THR A 508 10.08 -12.51 -25.25
N GLY A 509 10.24 -11.33 -24.66
CA GLY A 509 9.16 -10.50 -24.12
C GLY A 509 9.70 -9.19 -23.57
N THR A 510 8.83 -8.21 -23.28
CA THR A 510 9.27 -6.87 -22.87
C THR A 510 10.20 -6.85 -21.65
N MET A 511 10.00 -7.78 -20.70
CA MET A 511 10.79 -7.83 -19.45
C MET A 511 12.10 -8.62 -19.56
N GLY A 512 12.11 -9.69 -20.34
CA GLY A 512 13.28 -10.57 -20.55
C GLY A 512 14.11 -10.18 -21.78
N GLU A 513 13.55 -9.36 -22.67
CA GLU A 513 14.14 -8.98 -23.96
C GLU A 513 14.34 -10.21 -24.86
N LEU A 514 15.58 -10.63 -25.12
CA LEU A 514 15.92 -11.92 -25.75
C LEU A 514 16.79 -12.72 -24.78
N THR A 515 16.20 -13.73 -24.14
CA THR A 515 16.86 -14.52 -23.10
C THR A 515 17.25 -15.90 -23.64
N PRO A 516 18.54 -16.26 -23.68
CA PRO A 516 18.99 -17.56 -24.14
C PRO A 516 18.46 -18.69 -23.25
N VAL A 517 18.20 -19.87 -23.82
CA VAL A 517 17.78 -21.07 -23.10
C VAL A 517 18.84 -22.15 -23.32
N VAL A 518 19.47 -22.57 -22.23
CA VAL A 518 20.60 -23.53 -22.27
C VAL A 518 20.17 -24.96 -21.91
N MET A 519 18.99 -25.13 -21.31
CA MET A 519 18.47 -26.43 -20.91
C MET A 519 16.95 -26.47 -20.94
N ILE A 520 16.38 -27.59 -21.43
CA ILE A 520 14.94 -27.86 -21.41
C ILE A 520 14.72 -29.29 -20.87
N ASP A 521 13.90 -29.45 -19.83
CA ASP A 521 13.54 -30.76 -19.26
C ASP A 521 14.76 -31.64 -18.91
N GLY A 522 15.83 -31.02 -18.42
CA GLY A 522 17.09 -31.70 -18.11
C GLY A 522 17.98 -32.03 -19.33
N ARG A 523 17.61 -31.60 -20.54
CA ARG A 523 18.41 -31.78 -21.77
C ARG A 523 19.11 -30.49 -22.12
N VAL A 524 20.43 -30.56 -22.28
CA VAL A 524 21.25 -29.43 -22.73
C VAL A 524 20.88 -29.07 -24.17
N ILE A 525 20.68 -27.78 -24.42
CA ILE A 525 20.44 -27.24 -25.76
C ILE A 525 21.77 -26.86 -26.39
N GLY A 526 22.02 -27.29 -27.63
CA GLY A 526 23.31 -27.09 -28.29
C GLY A 526 24.48 -27.63 -27.45
N ASN A 527 25.39 -26.74 -27.05
CA ASN A 527 26.51 -27.02 -26.16
C ASN A 527 26.30 -26.49 -24.72
N GLY A 528 25.11 -25.97 -24.39
CA GLY A 528 24.81 -25.37 -23.09
C GLY A 528 25.28 -23.92 -22.94
N GLU A 529 25.68 -23.27 -24.03
CA GLU A 529 26.13 -21.89 -24.06
C GLU A 529 25.22 -21.03 -24.96
N VAL A 530 25.35 -19.71 -24.86
CA VAL A 530 24.64 -18.78 -25.75
C VAL A 530 25.19 -18.90 -27.16
N GLY A 531 24.33 -19.31 -28.10
CA GLY A 531 24.74 -19.51 -29.49
C GLY A 531 24.92 -18.21 -30.28
N PRO A 532 25.63 -18.29 -31.42
CA PRO A 532 26.00 -17.13 -32.23
C PRO A 532 24.81 -16.39 -32.85
N VAL A 533 23.73 -17.09 -33.23
CA VAL A 533 22.53 -16.44 -33.79
C VAL A 533 21.82 -15.64 -32.71
N THR A 534 21.66 -16.22 -31.52
CA THR A 534 21.06 -15.56 -30.36
C THR A 534 21.83 -14.31 -29.98
N LEU A 535 23.17 -14.40 -29.86
CA LEU A 535 24.03 -13.26 -29.52
C LEU A 535 23.95 -12.14 -30.58
N ARG A 536 23.93 -12.51 -31.87
CA ARG A 536 23.76 -11.56 -32.97
C ARG A 536 22.45 -10.79 -32.85
N LEU A 537 21.35 -11.49 -32.57
CA LEU A 537 20.02 -10.87 -32.41
C LEU A 537 19.92 -10.03 -31.12
N GLN A 538 20.53 -10.45 -30.02
CA GLN A 538 20.62 -9.65 -28.79
C GLN A 538 21.30 -8.29 -29.04
N ASN A 539 22.44 -8.30 -29.75
CA ASN A 539 23.15 -7.07 -30.11
C ASN A 539 22.31 -6.15 -31.02
N ALA A 540 21.66 -6.73 -32.03
CA ALA A 540 20.79 -5.98 -32.93
C ALA A 540 19.58 -5.37 -32.18
N TYR A 541 18.97 -6.13 -31.26
CA TYR A 541 17.87 -5.66 -30.43
C TYR A 541 18.30 -4.52 -29.49
N LYS A 542 19.43 -4.67 -28.81
CA LYS A 542 19.99 -3.64 -27.92
C LYS A 542 20.20 -2.31 -28.64
N ASN A 543 20.81 -2.34 -29.83
CA ASN A 543 21.01 -1.15 -30.65
C ASN A 543 19.67 -0.51 -31.04
N MET A 544 18.69 -1.31 -31.46
CA MET A 544 17.38 -0.83 -31.83
C MET A 544 16.64 -0.14 -30.66
N THR A 545 16.73 -0.70 -29.44
CA THR A 545 16.06 -0.13 -28.26
C THR A 545 16.65 1.19 -27.78
N ALA A 546 17.92 1.49 -28.09
CA ALA A 546 18.53 2.79 -27.79
C ALA A 546 18.00 3.91 -28.71
N ASP A 547 17.75 3.55 -29.98
CA ASP A 547 17.41 4.53 -31.02
C ASP A 547 15.92 4.78 -31.14
N LEU A 548 15.10 3.73 -31.06
CA LEU A 548 13.66 3.80 -31.33
C LEU A 548 12.83 3.97 -30.06
N GLY A 549 11.67 4.61 -30.21
CA GLY A 549 10.66 4.74 -29.16
C GLY A 549 10.02 6.11 -29.13
N VAL A 550 8.93 6.24 -28.38
CA VAL A 550 8.24 7.51 -28.19
C VAL A 550 8.94 8.29 -27.08
N PRO A 551 9.43 9.52 -27.33
CA PRO A 551 10.14 10.29 -26.32
C PRO A 551 9.22 10.71 -25.17
N ILE A 552 9.72 10.61 -23.94
CA ILE A 552 9.06 11.11 -22.75
C ILE A 552 9.18 12.65 -22.75
N PRO A 553 8.07 13.40 -22.61
CA PRO A 553 8.14 14.85 -22.49
C PRO A 553 9.05 15.29 -21.34
N MET A 554 9.78 16.40 -21.52
CA MET A 554 10.70 16.97 -20.53
C MET A 554 11.90 16.10 -20.15
N TYR A 555 12.20 15.04 -20.92
CA TYR A 555 13.48 14.35 -20.78
C TYR A 555 14.63 15.35 -21.03
N PRO A 556 15.52 15.59 -20.06
CA PRO A 556 16.65 16.50 -20.25
C PRO A 556 17.52 15.95 -21.38
N LYS A 557 17.72 16.73 -22.44
CA LYS A 557 18.79 16.43 -23.39
C LYS A 557 20.11 16.74 -22.69
N ALA A 558 20.92 15.71 -22.49
CA ALA A 558 22.30 15.85 -22.02
C ALA A 558 23.12 16.71 -22.98
#